data_AF-A0A967WQZ4-F1
#
_entry.id   AF-A0A967WQZ4-F1
#
_cell.length_a   1.000
_cell.length_b   1.000
_cell.length_c   1.000
_cell.angle_alpha   90.00
_cell.angle_beta   90.00
_cell.angle_gamma   90.00
#
_symmetry.space_group_name_H-M   'P 1'
#
loop_
_entity.id
_entity.type
_entity.pdbx_description
1 polymer ?
#
loop_
_entity_poly.entity_id
_entity_poly.type
_entity_poly.pdbx_seq_one_letter_code
_entity_poly.pdbx_strand_id
1 'polypeptide(L)' 'MSFVIQDRQEGFGHAVYCAREAIGDEPFLLMLGDHLYRSTDECSCAEQLVKAYQQHATSVLGLRQTPGDQIANFGTVT' A
#
# COMPACT_ATOMS: atom_id res chain seq x y z
N MET A 1 -8.66 -18.16 -6.71
CA MET A 1 -7.40 -17.49 -6.32
C MET A 1 -6.57 -17.34 -7.58
N SER A 2 -6.35 -16.10 -8.03
CA SER A 2 -5.50 -15.81 -9.19
C SER A 2 -4.12 -15.37 -8.70
N PHE A 3 -3.10 -15.63 -9.51
CA PHE A 3 -1.72 -15.23 -9.22
C PHE A 3 -1.14 -14.56 -10.46
N VAL A 4 -0.31 -13.56 -10.22
CA VAL A 4 0.54 -12.93 -11.23
C VAL A 4 1.98 -13.14 -10.78
N ILE A 5 2.83 -13.59 -11.70
CA ILE A 5 4.22 -13.89 -11.41
C ILE A 5 5.09 -12.69 -11.79
N GLN A 6 6.01 -12.33 -10.90
CA GLN A 6 7.08 -11.37 -11.19
C GLN A 6 8.34 -12.16 -11.58
N ASP A 7 8.60 -12.31 -12.87
CA ASP A 7 9.71 -13.16 -13.36
C ASP A 7 11.11 -12.61 -13.04
N ARG A 8 11.23 -11.30 -12.81
CA ARG A 8 12.49 -10.61 -12.48
C ARG A 8 12.35 -9.74 -11.25
N GLN A 9 13.31 -9.85 -10.33
CA GLN A 9 13.35 -9.12 -9.05
C GLN A 9 13.74 -7.64 -9.21
N GLU A 10 12.94 -6.88 -9.96
CA GLU A 10 13.16 -5.45 -10.22
C GLU A 10 12.46 -4.55 -9.17
N GLY A 11 12.19 -5.12 -7.98
CA GLY A 11 11.59 -4.41 -6.86
C GLY A 11 10.06 -4.32 -6.86
N PHE A 12 9.53 -3.61 -5.87
CA PHE A 12 8.10 -3.59 -5.56
C PHE A 12 7.24 -2.91 -6.62
N GLY A 13 7.70 -1.78 -7.18
CA GLY A 13 6.97 -1.08 -8.25
C GLY A 13 6.79 -1.96 -9.49
N HIS A 14 7.81 -2.76 -9.84
CA HIS A 14 7.70 -3.74 -10.92
C HIS A 14 6.67 -4.83 -10.59
N ALA A 15 6.60 -5.30 -9.33
CA ALA A 15 5.62 -6.30 -8.92
C ALA A 15 4.17 -5.78 -9.09
N VAL A 16 3.91 -4.53 -8.69
CA VAL A 16 2.62 -3.86 -8.91
C VAL A 16 2.32 -3.74 -10.41
N TYR A 17 3.33 -3.36 -11.21
CA TYR A 17 3.18 -3.24 -12.66
C TYR A 17 2.88 -4.57 -13.36
N CYS A 18 3.48 -5.68 -12.93
CA CYS A 18 3.14 -7.01 -13.44
C CYS A 18 1.65 -7.32 -13.26
N ALA A 19 1.04 -6.86 -12.16
CA ALA A 19 -0.37 -7.10 -11.85
C ALA A 19 -1.36 -6.21 -12.64
N ARG A 20 -0.90 -5.24 -13.44
CA ARG A 20 -1.77 -4.26 -14.11
C ARG A 20 -2.88 -4.88 -14.95
N GLU A 21 -2.61 -5.98 -15.66
CA GLU A 21 -3.57 -6.62 -16.56
C GLU A 21 -4.64 -7.39 -15.79
N ALA A 22 -4.28 -7.90 -14.60
CA ALA A 22 -5.21 -8.57 -13.70
C ALA A 22 -6.14 -7.58 -12.97
N ILE A 23 -5.67 -6.35 -12.72
CA ILE A 23 -6.45 -5.29 -12.05
C ILE A 23 -7.29 -4.50 -13.05
N GLY A 24 -6.75 -4.20 -14.23
CA GLY A 24 -7.38 -3.30 -15.20
C GLY A 24 -7.28 -1.83 -14.77
N ASP A 25 -8.31 -1.04 -15.11
CA ASP A 25 -8.41 0.40 -14.80
C ASP A 25 -9.22 0.66 -13.53
N GLU A 26 -9.18 -0.27 -12.58
CA GLU A 26 -9.93 -0.20 -11.32
C GLU A 26 -9.02 0.23 -10.15
N PRO A 27 -9.54 0.97 -9.17
CA PRO A 27 -8.80 1.26 -7.95
C PRO A 27 -8.54 -0.01 -7.15
N PHE A 28 -7.38 -0.09 -6.51
CA PHE A 28 -6.96 -1.27 -5.75
C PHE A 28 -6.32 -0.90 -4.41
N LEU A 29 -6.41 -1.84 -3.47
CA LEU A 29 -5.69 -1.76 -2.20
C LEU A 29 -4.38 -2.54 -2.32
N LEU A 30 -3.27 -1.88 -1.97
CA LEU A 30 -1.94 -2.46 -1.98
C LEU A 30 -1.47 -2.74 -0.55
N MET A 31 -1.25 -4.01 -0.23
CA MET A 31 -0.82 -4.45 1.11
C MET A 31 0.53 -5.16 1.03
N LEU A 32 1.45 -4.79 1.93
CA LEU A 32 2.76 -5.42 2.04
C LEU A 32 2.71 -6.58 3.03
N GLY A 33 3.10 -7.78 2.59
CA GLY A 33 3.03 -9.00 3.39
C GLY A 33 4.06 -9.11 4.51
N ASP A 34 5.08 -8.26 4.52
CA ASP A 34 6.12 -8.18 5.54
C ASP A 34 5.76 -7.26 6.72
N HIS A 35 4.64 -6.55 6.64
CA HIS A 35 4.17 -5.63 7.68
C HIS A 35 2.85 -6.11 8.30
N LEU A 36 2.84 -6.24 9.62
CA LEU A 36 1.60 -6.46 10.37
C LEU A 36 1.01 -5.11 10.80
N TYR A 37 -0.11 -4.75 10.18
CA TYR A 37 -0.86 -3.55 10.51
C TYR A 37 -1.82 -3.84 11.67
N ARG A 38 -1.77 -3.01 12.71
CA ARG A 38 -2.68 -3.11 13.85
C ARG A 38 -3.36 -1.77 14.07
N SER A 39 -4.69 -1.79 13.99
CA SER A 39 -5.52 -0.65 14.40
C SER A 39 -5.74 -0.67 15.91
N THR A 40 -5.86 0.51 16.50
CA THR A 40 -6.36 0.69 17.88
C THR A 40 -7.85 0.98 17.92
N ASP A 41 -8.49 1.16 16.77
CA ASP A 41 -9.92 1.43 16.62
C ASP A 41 -10.66 0.19 16.12
N GLU A 42 -12.00 0.24 16.13
CA GLU A 42 -12.88 -0.80 15.58
C GLU A 42 -12.69 -1.02 14.06
N CYS A 43 -12.25 0.02 13.33
CA CYS A 43 -12.00 -0.05 11.90
C CYS A 43 -10.58 -0.55 11.62
N SER A 44 -10.43 -1.50 10.70
CA SER A 44 -9.11 -1.97 10.24
C SER A 44 -8.32 -0.87 9.52
N CYS A 45 -6.98 -0.95 9.51
CA CYS A 45 -6.15 0.02 8.77
C CYS A 45 -6.50 0.07 7.27
N ALA A 46 -6.81 -1.09 6.67
CA ALA A 46 -7.26 -1.18 5.28
C ALA A 46 -8.59 -0.44 5.05
N GLU A 47 -9.55 -0.61 5.96
CA GLU A 47 -10.85 0.07 5.88
C GLU A 47 -10.71 1.59 6.02
N GLN A 48 -9.79 2.07 6.86
CA GLN A 48 -9.49 3.50 6.99
C GLN A 48 -8.98 4.08 5.65
N LEU A 49 -8.07 3.37 4.95
CA LEU A 49 -7.58 3.78 3.63
C LEU A 49 -8.69 3.80 2.59
N VAL A 50 -9.55 2.77 2.57
CA VAL A 50 -10.69 2.71 1.64
C VAL A 50 -11.68 3.85 1.89
N LYS A 51 -11.99 4.16 3.15
CA LYS A 51 -12.85 5.31 3.50
C LYS A 51 -12.25 6.63 3.03
N ALA A 52 -10.95 6.84 3.21
CA ALA A 52 -10.26 8.03 2.73
C ALA A 52 -10.29 8.12 1.19
N TYR A 53 -10.06 7.01 0.49
CA TYR A 53 -10.18 6.95 -0.97
C TYR A 53 -11.62 7.31 -1.42
N GLN A 54 -12.65 6.78 -0.77
CA GLN A 54 -14.05 7.08 -1.10
C GLN A 54 -14.41 8.57 -0.91
N GLN A 55 -13.76 9.25 0.03
CA GLN A 55 -13.98 10.68 0.28
C GLN A 55 -13.25 11.58 -0.73
N HIS A 56 -12.08 11.18 -1.19
CA HIS A 56 -11.20 12.04 -1.97
C HIS A 56 -11.05 11.63 -3.44
N ALA A 57 -11.46 10.41 -3.81
CA ALA A 57 -11.32 9.81 -5.13
C ALA A 57 -9.91 9.97 -5.73
N THR A 58 -8.88 9.83 -4.88
CA THR A 58 -7.47 9.97 -5.26
C THR A 58 -6.62 8.94 -4.51
N SER A 59 -5.40 8.70 -4.98
CA SER A 59 -4.47 7.76 -4.33
C SER A 59 -4.20 8.16 -2.87
N VAL A 60 -4.37 7.21 -1.95
CA VAL A 60 -4.14 7.40 -0.52
C VAL A 60 -2.98 6.53 -0.06
N LEU A 61 -2.10 7.09 0.78
CA LEU A 61 -0.99 6.37 1.39
C LEU A 61 -1.16 6.32 2.92
N GLY A 62 -1.00 5.14 3.49
CA GLY A 62 -0.90 4.97 4.94
C GLY A 62 0.48 5.38 5.45
N LEU A 63 0.51 6.25 6.45
CA LEU A 63 1.75 6.76 7.05
C LEU A 63 1.84 6.38 8.53
N ARG A 64 3.06 6.31 9.04
CA ARG A 64 3.35 6.21 10.46
C ARG A 64 4.30 7.33 10.87
N GLN A 65 4.09 7.86 12.07
CA GLN A 65 5.07 8.75 12.68
C GLN A 65 6.32 7.96 13.04
N THR A 66 7.48 8.54 12.73
CA THR A 66 8.78 7.92 12.93
C THR A 66 9.70 8.92 13.63
N PRO A 67 10.44 8.51 14.68
CA PRO A 67 11.44 9.36 15.31
C PRO A 67 12.44 9.92 14.30
N GLY A 68 12.86 11.18 14.49
CA GLY A 68 13.68 11.90 13.52
C GLY A 68 15.02 11.24 13.20
N ASP A 69 15.61 10.57 14.19
CA ASP A 69 16.84 9.79 14.09
C ASP A 69 16.70 8.50 13.27
N GLN A 70 15.47 8.05 13.00
CA GLN A 70 15.19 6.83 12.22
C GLN A 70 14.76 7.11 10.78
N ILE A 71 14.50 8.38 10.42
CA ILE A 71 13.95 8.79 9.12
C ILE A 71 14.79 8.28 7.93
N ALA A 72 16.11 8.22 8.06
CA ALA A 72 17.02 7.77 7.00
C ALA A 72 16.76 6.34 6.49
N ASN A 73 16.00 5.53 7.25
CA ASN A 73 15.66 4.15 6.89
C ASN A 73 14.34 4.02 6.11
N PHE A 74 13.61 5.12 5.88
CA PHE A 74 12.26 5.09 5.33
C PHE A 74 12.07 6.09 4.19
N GLY A 75 11.12 5.80 3.30
CA GLY A 75 10.55 6.82 2.43
C GLY A 75 9.68 7.76 3.27
N THR A 76 9.88 9.08 3.13
CA THR A 76 9.16 10.10 3.91
C THR A 76 8.42 11.07 3.02
N VAL A 77 7.31 11.62 3.53
CA VAL A 77 6.55 12.70 2.91
C VAL A 77 6.59 13.93 3.83
N THR A 78 6.65 15.11 3.23
CA THR A 78 6.65 16.42 3.90
C THR A 78 5.34 17.14 3.69
#